data_AF-A0A7S2YFP3-F1
#
_entry.id   AF-A0A7S2YFP3-F1
#
_cell.length_a   1.000
_cell.length_b   1.000
_cell.length_c   1.000
_cell.angle_alpha   90.00
_cell.angle_beta   90.00
_cell.angle_gamma   90.00
#
_symmetry.space_group_name_H-M   'P 1'
#
loop_
_entity.id
_entity.type
_entity.pdbx_description
1 polymer ?
#
loop_
_entity_poly.entity_id
_entity_poly.type
_entity_poly.pdbx_seq_one_letter_code
_entity_poly.pdbx_strand_id
1 'polypeptide(L)'
;MTVNTFTESSSQNMSVKLVSADGHEVMVSMKAARLSGLVQDALNISAEDDNEDMDDNNDDNETPSWSLDVPKIKGACLKHVVEFLEHQILDPVAEVPDPLPAENLKGCVSQPWYIN
;
A
#
# COMPACT_ATOMS: atom_id res chain seq x y z
N MET A 1 -40.27 -7.90 -4.34
CA MET A 1 -39.05 -8.66 -4.01
C MET A 1 -38.14 -8.56 -5.22
N THR A 2 -37.09 -7.76 -5.14
CA THR A 2 -36.07 -7.72 -6.19
C THR A 2 -34.73 -7.68 -5.48
N VAL A 3 -34.05 -8.81 -5.51
CA VAL A 3 -32.69 -9.00 -5.01
C VAL A 3 -31.75 -8.43 -6.05
N ASN A 4 -31.12 -7.29 -5.76
CA ASN A 4 -30.03 -6.82 -6.60
C ASN A 4 -28.77 -7.52 -6.16
N THR A 5 -28.30 -8.37 -7.07
CA THR A 5 -27.12 -9.22 -7.00
C THR A 5 -25.87 -8.41 -6.70
N PHE A 6 -25.21 -8.77 -5.60
CA PHE A 6 -23.84 -8.42 -5.26
C PHE A 6 -22.95 -8.96 -6.39
N THR A 7 -22.38 -8.07 -7.20
CA THR A 7 -21.28 -8.44 -8.09
C THR A 7 -19.99 -8.43 -7.27
N GLU A 8 -19.72 -9.55 -6.60
CA GLU A 8 -18.37 -9.91 -6.15
C GLU A 8 -17.47 -9.94 -7.40
N SER A 9 -16.71 -8.87 -7.60
CA SER A 9 -15.62 -8.87 -8.56
C SER A 9 -14.50 -9.70 -7.95
N SER A 10 -14.41 -10.97 -8.37
CA SER A 10 -13.28 -11.85 -8.10
C SER A 10 -12.05 -11.37 -8.88
N SER A 11 -11.56 -10.18 -8.59
CA SER A 11 -10.17 -9.82 -8.83
C SER A 11 -9.38 -10.50 -7.72
N GLN A 12 -8.43 -11.37 -8.06
CA GLN A 12 -7.45 -11.82 -7.09
C GLN A 12 -6.74 -10.58 -6.54
N ASN A 13 -7.18 -10.10 -5.38
CA ASN A 13 -6.59 -8.93 -4.74
C ASN A 13 -5.23 -9.37 -4.17
N MET A 14 -4.20 -9.36 -5.03
CA MET A 14 -2.82 -9.57 -4.61
C MET A 14 -2.54 -8.58 -3.48
N SER A 15 -2.23 -9.13 -2.31
CA SER A 15 -2.06 -8.38 -1.07
C SER A 15 -0.80 -8.86 -0.39
N VAL A 16 -0.04 -7.92 0.17
CA VAL A 16 1.17 -8.16 0.94
C VAL A 16 0.83 -8.07 2.42
N LYS A 17 1.36 -8.99 3.22
CA LYS A 17 1.30 -8.96 4.67
C LYS A 17 2.53 -8.22 5.22
N LEU A 18 2.31 -7.19 6.03
CA LEU A 18 3.38 -6.52 6.76
C LEU A 18 3.25 -6.85 8.25
N VAL A 19 4.34 -7.31 8.87
CA VAL A 19 4.35 -7.71 10.28
C VAL A 19 5.21 -6.73 11.07
N SER A 20 4.62 -6.03 12.02
CA SER A 20 5.31 -5.04 12.85
C SER A 20 6.20 -5.65 13.94
N ALA A 21 7.02 -4.81 14.56
CA ALA A 21 7.89 -5.15 15.69
C ALA A 21 7.16 -5.78 16.90
N ASP A 22 5.89 -5.44 17.08
CA ASP A 22 5.03 -5.94 18.16
C ASP A 22 4.11 -7.08 17.69
N GLY A 23 4.35 -7.64 16.51
CA GLY A 23 3.64 -8.79 15.96
C GLY A 23 2.25 -8.46 15.40
N HIS A 24 1.91 -7.19 15.15
CA HIS A 24 0.70 -6.84 14.44
C HIS A 24 0.86 -7.08 12.94
N GLU A 25 -0.08 -7.81 12.38
CA GLU A 25 -0.15 -8.07 10.95
C GLU A 25 -1.10 -7.06 10.29
N VAL A 26 -0.65 -6.43 9.21
CA VAL A 26 -1.46 -5.52 8.41
C VAL A 26 -1.37 -5.96 6.95
N MET A 27 -2.52 -6.13 6.31
CA MET A 27 -2.61 -6.44 4.88
C MET A 27 -2.64 -5.15 4.08
N VAL A 28 -1.86 -5.09 2.99
CA VAL A 28 -1.81 -3.95 2.08
C VAL A 28 -1.96 -4.45 0.64
N SER A 29 -2.71 -3.73 -0.19
CA SER A 29 -2.83 -4.10 -1.62
C SER A 29 -1.48 -4.02 -2.33
N MET A 30 -1.25 -4.87 -3.34
CA MET A 30 0.00 -4.84 -4.12
C MET A 30 0.26 -3.47 -4.75
N LYS A 31 -0.79 -2.75 -5.16
CA LYS A 31 -0.71 -1.39 -5.69
C LYS A 31 -0.16 -0.40 -4.65
N ALA A 32 -0.58 -0.52 -3.39
CA ALA A 32 -0.11 0.35 -2.30
C ALA A 32 1.28 -0.06 -1.83
N ALA A 33 1.56 -1.37 -1.78
CA ALA A 33 2.88 -1.91 -1.47
C ALA A 33 3.95 -1.38 -2.43
N ARG A 34 3.63 -1.25 -3.72
CA ARG A 34 4.52 -0.66 -4.74
C ARG A 34 4.87 0.80 -4.48
N LEU A 35 4.13 1.55 -3.68
CA LEU A 35 4.53 2.93 -3.35
C LEU A 35 5.71 2.96 -2.36
N SER A 36 5.99 1.85 -1.66
CA SER A 36 7.11 1.72 -0.75
C SER A 36 8.31 1.06 -1.43
N GLY A 37 9.38 1.83 -1.65
CA GLY A 37 10.63 1.29 -2.19
C GLY A 37 11.19 0.13 -1.35
N LEU A 38 11.07 0.20 -0.02
CA LEU A 38 11.51 -0.90 0.86
C LEU A 38 10.75 -2.20 0.57
N VAL A 39 9.42 -2.11 0.37
CA VAL A 39 8.60 -3.29 0.12
C VAL A 39 8.86 -3.84 -1.29
N GLN A 40 9.06 -2.96 -2.27
CA GLN A 40 9.50 -3.36 -3.61
C GLN A 40 10.83 -4.11 -3.59
N ASP A 41 11.84 -3.54 -2.93
CA ASP A 41 13.18 -4.13 -2.86
C ASP A 41 13.17 -5.47 -2.10
N ALA A 42 12.43 -5.54 -1.00
CA ALA A 42 12.40 -6.74 -0.15
C ALA A 42 11.65 -7.92 -0.78
N LEU A 43 10.59 -7.64 -1.54
CA LEU A 43 9.75 -8.66 -2.17
C LEU A 43 10.01 -8.80 -3.67
N ASN A 44 11.02 -8.11 -4.19
CA ASN A 44 11.37 -8.04 -5.61
C ASN A 44 10.15 -7.73 -6.51
N ILE A 45 9.27 -6.84 -6.05
CA ILE A 45 8.06 -6.45 -6.78
C ILE A 45 8.47 -5.46 -7.87
N SER A 46 8.50 -5.93 -9.11
CA SER A 46 8.81 -5.07 -10.26
C SER A 46 7.68 -4.07 -10.52
N ALA A 47 8.04 -2.82 -10.81
CA ALA A 47 7.09 -1.72 -11.02
C ALA A 47 6.23 -1.89 -12.29
N GLU A 48 6.69 -2.71 -13.25
CA GLU A 48 6.05 -2.95 -14.55
C GLU A 48 5.36 -4.31 -14.64
N ASP A 49 5.33 -5.07 -13.55
CA ASP A 49 4.87 -6.46 -13.57
C ASP A 49 3.34 -6.53 -13.40
N ASP A 50 2.63 -6.32 -14.51
CA ASP A 50 1.21 -6.66 -14.66
C ASP A 50 1.05 -8.06 -15.31
N ASN A 51 2.16 -8.81 -15.46
CA ASN A 51 2.16 -10.13 -16.08
C ASN A 51 2.44 -11.22 -15.05
N GLU A 52 1.41 -12.02 -14.85
CA GLU A 52 1.46 -13.38 -14.36
C GLU A 52 2.50 -14.19 -15.17
N ASP A 53 3.75 -14.24 -14.75
CA ASP A 53 4.65 -15.35 -15.00
C ASP A 53 5.95 -15.11 -14.21
N MET A 54 6.35 -16.09 -13.40
CA MET A 54 7.65 -16.76 -13.55
C MET A 54 7.97 -17.62 -12.33
N ASP A 55 8.17 -18.90 -12.67
CA ASP A 55 9.13 -19.84 -12.09
C ASP A 55 8.83 -20.44 -10.71
N ASP A 56 7.87 -21.37 -10.75
CA ASP A 56 7.82 -22.58 -9.94
C ASP A 56 9.14 -23.37 -10.09
N ASN A 57 10.15 -22.99 -9.33
CA ASN A 57 11.28 -23.86 -9.06
C ASN A 57 11.67 -23.81 -7.58
N ASN A 58 11.17 -24.82 -6.88
CA ASN A 58 11.88 -25.60 -5.87
C ASN A 58 11.79 -25.08 -4.42
N ASP A 59 10.80 -25.55 -3.67
CA ASP A 59 10.96 -26.47 -2.51
C ASP A 59 9.60 -26.64 -1.80
N ASP A 60 9.36 -27.81 -1.23
CA ASP A 60 8.08 -28.25 -0.67
C ASP A 60 7.42 -27.24 0.31
N ASN A 61 6.18 -26.84 -0.01
CA ASN A 61 5.14 -26.47 0.96
C ASN A 61 5.15 -25.05 1.59
N GLU A 62 5.61 -24.02 0.89
CA GLU A 62 5.31 -22.62 1.25
C GLU A 62 4.48 -21.96 0.16
N THR A 63 3.21 -21.65 0.45
CA THR A 63 2.48 -20.60 -0.28
C THR A 63 3.40 -19.39 -0.41
N PRO A 64 3.51 -18.71 -1.56
CA PRO A 64 4.26 -17.46 -1.68
C PRO A 64 3.59 -16.46 -0.73
N SER A 65 4.08 -16.42 0.49
CA SER A 65 3.59 -15.52 1.51
C SER A 65 4.35 -14.25 1.24
N TRP A 66 3.77 -13.35 0.43
CA TRP A 66 4.24 -11.97 0.30
C TRP A 66 4.14 -11.31 1.68
N SER A 67 5.06 -11.67 2.57
CA SER A 67 5.06 -11.33 3.98
C SER A 67 6.40 -10.69 4.28
N LEU A 68 6.36 -9.49 4.85
CA LEU A 68 7.56 -8.73 5.19
C LEU A 68 7.51 -8.31 6.65
N ASP A 69 8.53 -8.74 7.39
CA ASP A 69 8.75 -8.28 8.76
C ASP A 69 9.38 -6.88 8.74
N VAL A 70 8.74 -5.94 9.45
CA VAL A 70 9.23 -4.58 9.69
C VAL A 70 9.53 -4.38 11.18
N PRO A 71 10.63 -4.99 11.70
CA PRO A 71 10.90 -5.14 13.12
C PRO A 71 11.24 -3.83 13.85
N LYS A 72 11.34 -2.71 13.13
CA LYS A 72 11.61 -1.38 13.70
C LYS A 72 10.36 -0.50 13.83
N ILE A 73 9.22 -0.95 13.32
CA ILE A 73 7.98 -0.18 13.25
C ILE A 73 6.94 -0.83 14.16
N LYS A 74 6.32 -0.06 15.06
CA LYS A 74 5.20 -0.55 15.89
C LYS A 74 3.91 -0.67 15.08
N GLY A 75 3.01 -1.58 15.45
CA GLY A 75 1.76 -1.82 14.72
C GLY A 75 0.90 -0.57 14.54
N ALA A 76 0.79 0.27 15.57
CA ALA A 76 0.05 1.54 15.47
C ALA A 76 0.62 2.49 14.41
N CYS A 77 1.95 2.55 14.27
CA CYS A 77 2.60 3.35 13.25
C CYS A 77 2.44 2.70 11.87
N LEU A 78 2.64 1.38 11.78
CA LEU A 78 2.48 0.62 10.54
C LEU A 78 1.07 0.79 9.95
N LYS A 79 0.04 0.80 10.79
CA LYS A 79 -1.34 1.05 10.37
C LYS A 79 -1.50 2.41 9.67
N HIS A 80 -0.93 3.47 10.23
CA HIS A 80 -0.98 4.80 9.61
C HIS A 80 -0.16 4.87 8.32
N VAL A 81 0.95 4.12 8.23
CA VAL A 81 1.71 4.00 6.98
C VAL A 81 0.85 3.33 5.91
N VAL A 82 0.20 2.22 6.21
CA VAL A 82 -0.67 1.53 5.25
C VAL A 82 -1.83 2.41 4.82
N GLU A 83 -2.49 3.09 5.75
CA GLU A 83 -3.56 4.06 5.46
C GLU A 83 -3.07 5.17 4.52
N PHE A 84 -1.86 5.70 4.75
CA PHE A 84 -1.25 6.68 3.86
C PHE A 84 -0.97 6.11 2.46
N LEU A 85 -0.41 4.91 2.34
CA LEU A 85 -0.11 4.29 1.05
C LEU A 85 -1.38 4.02 0.24
N GLU A 86 -2.45 3.56 0.89
CA GLU A 86 -3.74 3.39 0.23
C GLU A 86 -4.36 4.73 -0.18
N HIS A 87 -4.25 5.75 0.68
CA HIS A 87 -4.70 7.10 0.34
C HIS A 87 -3.95 7.67 -0.87
N GLN A 88 -2.63 7.47 -0.99
CA GLN A 88 -1.84 7.93 -2.14
C GLN A 88 -2.29 7.33 -3.48
N ILE A 89 -2.96 6.18 -3.49
CA ILE A 89 -3.54 5.62 -4.71
C ILE A 89 -4.78 6.42 -5.14
N LEU A 90 -5.59 6.84 -4.17
CA LEU A 90 -6.88 7.48 -4.40
C LEU A 90 -6.74 8.99 -4.61
N ASP A 91 -5.88 9.63 -3.82
CA ASP A 91 -5.62 11.07 -3.81
C ASP A 91 -4.11 11.31 -3.66
N PRO A 92 -3.32 11.12 -4.75
CA PRO A 92 -1.88 11.35 -4.75
C PRO A 92 -1.56 12.78 -4.29
N VAL A 93 -0.47 12.95 -3.55
CA VAL A 93 -0.09 14.29 -3.07
C VAL A 93 0.10 15.26 -4.24
N ALA A 94 -0.55 16.40 -4.16
CA ALA A 94 -0.42 17.45 -5.17
C ALA A 94 0.91 18.19 -5.00
N GLU A 95 1.51 18.59 -6.12
CA GLU A 95 2.68 19.46 -6.09
C GLU A 95 2.35 20.80 -5.44
N VAL A 96 3.24 21.28 -4.58
CA VAL A 96 3.13 22.61 -3.98
C VAL A 96 3.65 23.64 -4.99
N PRO A 97 2.84 24.64 -5.39
CA PRO A 97 3.25 25.61 -6.39
C PRO A 97 4.40 26.52 -5.89
N ASP A 98 5.25 26.92 -6.84
CA ASP A 98 6.32 27.91 -6.65
C ASP A 98 6.00 29.16 -7.50
N PRO A 99 5.93 30.38 -6.94
CA PRO A 99 6.15 30.73 -5.53
C PRO A 99 5.05 30.22 -4.60
N LEU A 100 5.42 30.04 -3.33
CA LEU A 100 4.47 29.64 -2.29
C LEU A 100 3.28 30.61 -2.24
N PRO A 101 2.04 30.11 -2.35
CA PRO A 101 0.86 30.96 -2.50
C PRO A 101 0.44 31.63 -1.19
N ALA A 102 0.92 31.14 -0.04
CA ALA A 102 0.61 31.67 1.29
C ALA A 102 1.74 31.43 2.29
N GLU A 103 1.67 32.12 3.43
CA GLU A 103 2.63 31.99 4.54
C GLU A 103 2.29 30.84 5.51
N ASN A 104 1.17 30.13 5.29
CA ASN A 104 0.70 29.07 6.17
C ASN A 104 0.34 27.80 5.38
N LEU A 105 0.43 26.64 6.06
CA LEU A 105 0.19 25.33 5.44
C LEU A 105 -1.19 25.22 4.79
N LYS A 106 -2.23 25.81 5.39
CA LYS A 106 -3.60 25.79 4.86
C LYS A 106 -3.75 26.52 3.53
N GLY A 107 -2.91 27.53 3.30
CA GLY A 107 -2.90 28.25 2.04
C GLY A 107 -2.00 27.62 0.98
N CYS A 108 -1.09 26.71 1.37
CA CYS A 108 -0.17 26.03 0.46
C CYS A 108 -0.64 24.62 0.04
N VAL A 109 -1.35 23.91 0.93
CA VAL A 109 -1.87 22.58 0.66
C VAL A 109 -3.36 22.69 0.36
N SER A 110 -3.81 22.12 -0.75
CA SER A 110 -5.23 22.13 -1.16
C SER A 110 -5.98 20.89 -0.66
N GLN A 111 -5.27 19.80 -0.40
CA GLN A 111 -5.84 18.51 -0.04
C GLN A 111 -6.20 18.45 1.47
N PRO A 112 -7.48 18.28 1.83
CA PRO A 112 -7.94 18.34 3.23
C PRO A 112 -7.31 17.29 4.16
N TRP A 113 -6.91 16.14 3.61
CA TRP A 113 -6.33 15.04 4.38
C TRP A 113 -5.07 15.47 5.15
N TYR A 114 -4.30 16.42 4.60
CA TYR A 114 -3.03 16.90 5.19
C TYR A 114 -3.18 18.14 6.08
N ILE A 115 -4.38 18.70 6.19
CA ILE A 115 -4.62 20.00 6.85
C ILE A 115 -5.39 19.84 8.18
N ASN A 116 -5.80 18.60 8.49
CA ASN A 116 -6.55 18.26 9.69
C ASN A 116 -5.65 18.03 10.91
#